data_AF-A0A1N7KNQ0-F1
#
_entry.id   AF-A0A1N7KNQ0-F1
#
_cell.length_a   1.000
_cell.length_b   1.000
_cell.length_c   1.000
_cell.angle_alpha   90.00
_cell.angle_beta   90.00
_cell.angle_gamma   90.00
#
_symmetry.space_group_name_H-M   'P 1'
#
loop_
_entity.id
_entity.type
_entity.pdbx_description
1 polymer ?
#
loop_
_entity_poly.entity_id
_entity_poly.type
_entity_poly.pdbx_seq_one_letter_code
_entity_poly.pdbx_strand_id
1 'polypeptide(L)'
;KKTENYGEGDYWIVKLDKTGKAEWEKNFGGKGDDHLRTLALTSIGYIIGGESRSERSGNKTVGIEKGTDLWLISLNERGEEMWQKSYNLKTAIY
;
A
#
# COMPACT_ATOMS: atom_id res chain seq x y z
N LYS A 1 16.90 3.33 -4.56
CA LYS A 1 15.79 2.43 -4.21
C LYS A 1 16.38 1.09 -3.79
N LYS A 2 16.24 0.71 -2.52
CA LYS A 2 16.62 -0.60 -1.97
C LYS A 2 15.49 -1.63 -2.04
N THR A 3 14.32 -1.21 -2.54
CA THR A 3 13.11 -2.02 -2.61
C THR A 3 12.86 -2.52 -4.03
N GLU A 4 12.45 -3.77 -4.16
CA GLU A 4 12.09 -4.41 -5.43
C GLU A 4 10.80 -3.80 -5.99
N ASN A 5 10.68 -3.73 -7.31
CA ASN A 5 9.44 -3.39 -8.00
C ASN A 5 8.61 -4.65 -8.22
N TYR A 6 7.33 -4.66 -7.86
CA TYR A 6 6.49 -5.85 -7.94
C TYR A 6 5.66 -5.92 -9.24
N GLY A 7 5.35 -4.78 -9.86
CA GLY A 7 4.52 -4.72 -11.07
C GLY A 7 4.71 -3.48 -11.93
N GLU A 8 3.61 -3.03 -12.54
CA GLU A 8 3.56 -1.86 -13.42
C GLU A 8 3.71 -0.55 -12.62
N GLY A 9 3.16 -0.53 -11.41
CA GLY A 9 3.27 0.55 -10.43
C GLY A 9 3.10 0.00 -9.03
N ASP A 10 3.81 0.56 -8.05
CA ASP A 10 3.75 0.15 -6.65
C ASP A 10 3.54 1.36 -5.73
N TYR A 11 3.05 1.09 -4.51
CA TYR A 11 3.05 2.06 -3.43
C TYR A 11 4.46 2.17 -2.85
N TRP A 12 5.15 3.26 -3.15
CA TRP A 12 6.45 3.56 -2.55
C TRP A 12 6.33 4.64 -1.47
N ILE A 13 6.62 4.27 -0.23
CA ILE A 13 6.55 5.15 0.94
C ILE A 13 7.96 5.35 1.49
N VAL A 14 8.33 6.61 1.71
CA VAL A 14 9.63 6.99 2.27
C VAL A 14 9.40 7.85 3.50
N LYS A 15 9.96 7.43 4.63
CA LYS A 15 10.04 8.25 5.83
C LYS A 15 11.43 8.88 5.91
N LEU A 16 11.46 10.19 6.04
CA LEU A 16 12.68 10.97 6.17
C LEU A 16 12.85 11.47 7.60
N ASP A 17 14.10 11.59 8.04
CA ASP A 17 14.45 12.31 9.26
C ASP A 17 14.42 13.84 9.04
N LYS A 18 14.68 14.60 10.09
CA LYS A 18 14.69 16.07 10.04
C LYS A 18 15.75 16.67 9.10
N THR A 19 16.74 15.87 8.69
CA THR A 19 17.81 16.28 7.76
C THR A 19 17.50 15.88 6.32
N GLY A 20 16.37 15.21 6.07
CA GLY A 20 15.97 14.71 4.75
C GLY A 20 16.59 13.37 4.41
N LYS A 21 17.26 12.68 5.33
CA LYS A 21 17.80 11.34 5.11
C LYS A 21 16.71 10.30 5.37
N ALA A 22 16.64 9.26 4.54
CA ALA A 22 15.68 8.18 4.74
C ALA A 22 15.94 7.43 6.06
N GLU A 23 14.94 7.42 6.94
CA GLU A 23 14.88 6.52 8.09
C GLU A 23 14.52 5.12 7.62
N TRP A 24 13.50 5.02 6.75
CA TRP A 24 13.12 3.78 6.08
C TRP A 24 12.40 4.07 4.76
N GLU A 25 12.42 3.08 3.88
CA GLU A 25 11.60 3.02 2.67
C GLU A 25 10.85 1.69 2.62
N LYS A 26 9.61 1.72 2.14
CA LYS A 26 8.76 0.54 1.97
C LYS A 26 8.13 0.57 0.59
N ASN A 27 8.07 -0.59 -0.04
CA ASN A 27 7.41 -0.76 -1.32
C ASN A 27 6.33 -1.82 -1.19
N PHE A 28 5.14 -1.55 -1.70
CA PHE A 28 4.00 -2.48 -1.68
C PHE A 28 3.34 -2.53 -3.05
N GLY A 29 3.23 -3.73 -3.61
CA GLY A 29 2.59 -3.93 -4.89
C GLY A 29 2.39 -5.40 -5.24
N GLY A 30 1.56 -5.62 -6.25
CA GLY A 30 1.50 -6.88 -6.99
C GLY A 30 1.95 -6.69 -8.43
N LYS A 31 1.65 -7.66 -9.30
CA LYS A 31 2.09 -7.65 -10.71
C LYS A 31 1.39 -6.60 -11.58
N GLY A 32 0.26 -6.05 -11.13
CA GLY A 32 -0.51 -5.05 -11.86
C GLY A 32 -0.06 -3.63 -11.55
N ASP A 33 -0.98 -2.69 -11.74
CA ASP A 33 -0.76 -1.27 -11.50
C ASP A 33 -1.39 -0.85 -10.16
N ASP A 34 -0.52 -0.49 -9.20
CA ASP A 34 -0.89 -0.05 -7.85
C ASP A 34 -0.53 1.42 -7.63
N HIS A 35 -1.58 2.20 -7.41
CA HIS A 35 -1.52 3.65 -7.36
C HIS A 35 -1.87 4.23 -5.99
N LEU A 36 -0.85 4.70 -5.26
CA LEU A 36 -1.03 5.40 -3.98
C LEU A 36 -1.75 6.74 -4.22
N ARG A 37 -2.72 7.07 -3.36
CA ARG A 37 -3.49 8.32 -3.41
C ARG A 37 -3.39 9.14 -2.13
N THR A 38 -3.30 8.46 -0.99
CA THR A 38 -3.36 9.11 0.32
C THR A 38 -2.51 8.39 1.36
N LEU A 39 -2.08 9.16 2.36
CA LEU A 39 -1.38 8.70 3.54
C LEU A 39 -1.83 9.56 4.71
N ALA A 40 -2.23 8.93 5.81
CA ALA A 40 -2.61 9.58 7.05
C ALA A 40 -1.81 9.01 8.23
N LEU A 41 -1.40 9.91 9.12
CA LEU A 41 -0.83 9.54 10.42
C LEU A 41 -1.96 9.12 11.37
N THR A 42 -1.66 8.15 12.22
CA THR A 42 -2.53 7.69 13.31
C THR A 42 -1.73 7.68 14.61
N SER A 43 -2.41 7.44 15.74
CA SER A 43 -1.74 7.30 17.04
C SER A 43 -0.84 6.06 17.15
N ILE A 44 -0.90 5.13 16.18
CA ILE A 44 -0.16 3.87 16.20
C ILE A 44 0.74 3.66 14.96
N GLY A 45 0.79 4.63 14.05
CA GLY A 45 1.52 4.50 12.78
C GLY A 45 0.80 5.21 11.63
N TYR A 46 0.60 4.50 10.52
CA TYR A 46 0.17 5.08 9.25
C TYR A 46 -0.97 4.27 8.61
N ILE A 47 -1.91 4.97 7.99
CA ILE A 47 -2.85 4.39 7.04
C ILE A 47 -2.53 4.94 5.65
N ILE A 48 -2.28 4.04 4.71
CA ILE A 48 -1.96 4.36 3.32
C ILE A 48 -3.09 3.80 2.47
N GLY A 49 -3.50 4.55 1.46
CA GLY A 49 -4.61 4.17 0.61
C GLY A 49 -4.47 4.62 -0.82
N GLY A 50 -5.09 3.86 -1.71
CA GLY A 50 -5.19 4.20 -3.12
C GLY A 50 -5.90 3.14 -3.92
N GLU A 51 -5.65 3.14 -5.22
CA GLU A 51 -6.23 2.19 -6.16
C GLU A 51 -5.26 1.04 -6.39
N SER A 52 -5.79 -0.15 -6.64
CA SER A 52 -5.03 -1.34 -7.02
C SER A 52 -5.74 -2.12 -8.11
N ARG A 53 -4.99 -2.49 -9.15
CA ARG A 53 -5.41 -3.46 -10.19
C ARG A 53 -4.71 -4.81 -10.04
N SER A 54 -4.01 -5.01 -8.93
CA SER A 54 -3.18 -6.19 -8.70
C SER A 54 -3.94 -7.32 -7.99
N GLU A 55 -3.88 -8.50 -8.58
CA GLU A 55 -4.17 -9.76 -7.88
C GLU A 55 -3.15 -10.04 -6.76
N ARG A 56 -3.42 -11.06 -5.93
CA ARG A 56 -2.48 -11.53 -4.87
C ARG A 56 -1.15 -11.95 -5.51
N SER A 57 -0.15 -11.09 -5.38
CA SER A 57 1.18 -11.27 -5.96
C SER A 57 2.15 -10.26 -5.34
N GLY A 58 3.45 -10.45 -5.57
CA GLY A 58 4.47 -9.61 -4.91
C GLY A 58 4.33 -9.72 -3.39
N ASN A 59 4.18 -8.57 -2.72
CA ASN A 59 3.86 -8.51 -1.30
C ASN A 59 2.42 -8.03 -1.02
N LYS A 60 1.58 -7.88 -2.05
CA LYS A 60 0.15 -7.66 -1.88
C LYS A 60 -0.53 -8.96 -1.47
N THR A 61 -1.04 -9.00 -0.25
CA THR A 61 -1.63 -10.20 0.37
C THR A 61 -3.15 -10.27 0.25
N VAL A 62 -3.78 -9.28 -0.38
CA VAL A 62 -5.22 -9.23 -0.63
C VAL A 62 -5.46 -9.24 -2.14
N GLY A 63 -6.48 -9.94 -2.61
CA GLY A 63 -6.80 -10.02 -4.05
C GLY A 63 -7.59 -8.80 -4.51
N ILE A 64 -7.82 -8.71 -5.81
CA ILE A 64 -8.92 -7.91 -6.33
C ILE A 64 -10.08 -8.84 -6.69
N GLU A 65 -11.32 -8.38 -6.59
CA GLU A 65 -12.45 -9.17 -7.11
C GLU A 65 -12.66 -8.90 -8.60
N LYS A 66 -12.68 -7.61 -9.00
CA LYS A 66 -12.81 -7.21 -10.40
C LYS A 66 -12.40 -5.76 -10.63
N GLY A 67 -11.52 -5.54 -11.60
CA GLY A 67 -11.19 -4.19 -12.07
C GLY A 67 -10.21 -3.47 -11.15
N THR A 68 -10.66 -2.42 -10.47
CA THR A 68 -9.83 -1.61 -9.58
C THR A 68 -10.50 -1.52 -8.22
N ASP A 69 -9.78 -1.95 -7.18
CA ASP A 69 -10.25 -1.90 -5.80
C ASP A 69 -9.52 -0.80 -5.02
N LEU A 70 -10.17 -0.28 -3.98
CA LEU A 70 -9.50 0.50 -2.96
C LEU A 70 -8.60 -0.44 -2.17
N TRP A 71 -7.30 -0.19 -2.14
CA TRP A 71 -6.35 -0.93 -1.33
C TRP A 71 -5.84 -0.06 -0.20
N LEU A 72 -5.99 -0.56 1.03
CA LEU A 72 -5.54 0.07 2.26
C LEU A 72 -4.44 -0.77 2.90
N ILE A 73 -3.39 -0.10 3.35
CA ILE A 73 -2.26 -0.68 4.07
C ILE A 73 -2.09 0.06 5.39
N SER A 74 -2.06 -0.68 6.49
CA SER A 74 -1.72 -0.15 7.80
C SER A 74 -0.30 -0.51 8.15
N LEU A 75 0.49 0.49 8.53
CA LEU A 75 1.86 0.30 9.03
C LEU A 75 1.96 0.81 10.46
N ASN A 76 2.84 0.20 11.26
CA ASN A 76 3.23 0.78 12.54
C ASN A 76 4.26 1.92 12.34
N GLU A 77 4.70 2.57 13.43
CA GLU A 77 5.66 3.69 13.39
C GLU A 77 7.02 3.35 12.72
N ARG A 78 7.40 2.07 12.73
CA ARG A 78 8.63 1.53 12.13
C ARG A 78 8.45 1.16 10.65
N GLY A 79 7.26 1.38 10.08
CA GLY A 79 6.93 1.01 8.71
C GLY A 79 6.75 -0.50 8.52
N GLU A 80 6.47 -1.25 9.59
CA GLU A 80 6.14 -2.68 9.50
C GLU A 80 4.64 -2.84 9.22
N GLU A 81 4.30 -3.73 8.29
CA GLU A 81 2.90 -4.02 7.95
C GLU A 81 2.16 -4.59 9.15
N MET A 82 1.01 -4.01 9.45
CA MET A 82 0.05 -4.54 10.42
C MET A 82 -1.06 -5.33 9.72
N TRP A 83 -1.57 -4.80 8.59
CA TRP A 83 -2.57 -5.46 7.76
C TRP A 83 -2.72 -4.77 6.40
N GLN A 84 -3.32 -5.50 5.46
CA GLN A 84 -3.80 -4.98 4.18
C GLN A 84 -5.29 -5.32 4.02
N LYS A 85 -6.05 -4.43 3.37
CA LYS A 85 -7.45 -4.68 3.01
C LYS A 85 -7.77 -4.12 1.63
N SER A 86 -8.54 -4.86 0.85
CA SER A 86 -9.07 -4.41 -0.44
C SER A 86 -10.59 -4.33 -0.38
N TYR A 87 -11.15 -3.26 -0.93
CA TYR A 87 -12.59 -2.98 -0.93
C TYR A 87 -13.05 -2.60 -2.35
N ASN A 88 -14.14 -3.20 -2.79
CA ASN A 88 -14.81 -2.86 -4.04
C ASN A 88 -16.17 -2.21 -3.75
N LEU A 89 -16.63 -1.29 -4.60
CA LEU A 89 -17.94 -0.64 -4.50
C LEU A 89 -19.12 -1.63 -4.65
N LYS A 90 -18.91 -2.83 -5.20
CA LYS A 90 -19.95 -3.86 -5.29
C LYS A 90 -20.21 -4.60 -3.98
N THR A 91 -19.26 -4.60 -3.04
CA THR A 91 -19.39 -5.27 -1.75
C THR A 91 -20.18 -4.45 -0.72
N ALA A 92 -20.64 -3.24 -1.10
CA ALA A 92 -21.44 -2.35 -0.24
C ALA A 92 -22.98 -2.52 -0.42
N ILE A 93 -23.42 -3.52 -1.18
CA ILE A 93 -24.84 -3.77 -1.46
C ILE A 93 -25.22 -5.23 -1.21
N TYR A 94 -25.07 -5.73 0.01
CA TYR A 94 -25.86 -6.86 0.54
C TYR A 94 -25.93 -6.78 2.06
#